data_AF-A0A2N9B080-F1
#
_entry.id   AF-A0A2N9B080-F1
#
_cell.length_a   1.000
_cell.length_b   1.000
_cell.length_c   1.000
_cell.angle_alpha   90.00
_cell.angle_beta   90.00
_cell.angle_gamma   90.00
#
_symmetry.space_group_name_H-M   'P 1'
#
loop_
_entity.id
_entity.type
_entity.pdbx_description
1 polymer ?
#
loop_
_entity_poly.entity_id
_entity_poly.type
_entity_poly.pdbx_seq_one_letter_code
_entity_poly.pdbx_strand_id
1 'polypeptide(L)'
;MSRSPEIDLSPSSVTADDLDLAVQLAVAVLRKAPSAAWDRRAGSLEWDCWETVEHLSDDLFAYAVQLGPRTPPLAGEVPFVWESRRTGGPANAVHADRKAGPTGLLQVLEASGALLVAMVRTTSPEVRAYHVFGTSDAEGFAAMGIVETLVHTHDLAQGLGLAWDPPADLCSRVLARLFPDAPSSTDPWPTLLWATGRAELQERPRLTTWRWDGTPRA
;
A
#
# COMPACT_ATOMS: atom_id res chain seq x y z
N MET A 1 -40.93 7.33 -22.71
CA MET A 1 -40.21 6.41 -21.80
C MET A 1 -38.74 6.47 -22.16
N SER A 2 -37.99 7.37 -21.53
CA SER A 2 -36.54 7.47 -21.75
C SER A 2 -35.85 6.45 -20.87
N ARG A 3 -35.11 5.51 -21.48
CA ARG A 3 -34.17 4.64 -20.77
C ARG A 3 -33.04 5.52 -20.23
N SER A 4 -32.84 5.50 -18.92
CA SER A 4 -31.63 5.98 -18.27
C SER A 4 -30.43 5.19 -18.82
N PRO A 5 -29.25 5.82 -18.99
CA PRO A 5 -28.07 5.07 -19.38
C PRO A 5 -27.65 4.19 -18.20
N GLU A 6 -27.55 2.89 -18.45
CA GLU A 6 -26.85 1.97 -17.54
C GLU A 6 -25.40 2.47 -17.47
N ILE A 7 -24.99 2.92 -16.28
CA ILE A 7 -23.59 3.16 -15.96
C ILE A 7 -22.92 1.80 -16.03
N ASP A 8 -21.98 1.65 -16.97
CA ASP A 8 -21.10 0.50 -17.04
C ASP A 8 -20.29 0.44 -15.74
N LEU A 9 -20.71 -0.41 -14.81
CA LEU A 9 -20.08 -0.65 -13.50
C LEU A 9 -18.90 -1.62 -13.62
N SER A 10 -18.19 -1.61 -14.74
CA SER A 10 -16.86 -2.18 -14.81
C SER A 10 -16.00 -1.45 -13.76
N PRO A 11 -15.46 -2.12 -12.72
CA PRO A 11 -14.60 -1.44 -11.76
C PRO A 11 -13.42 -0.85 -12.53
N SER A 12 -13.29 0.47 -12.51
CA SER A 12 -12.21 1.18 -13.17
C SER A 12 -10.87 0.58 -12.71
N SER A 13 -10.00 0.23 -13.66
CA SER A 13 -8.66 -0.31 -13.40
C SER A 13 -7.86 0.56 -12.43
N VAL A 14 -6.95 -0.03 -11.66
CA VAL A 14 -6.03 0.72 -10.80
C VAL A 14 -4.95 1.40 -11.65
N THR A 15 -4.72 2.69 -11.44
CA THR A 15 -3.76 3.48 -12.25
C THR A 15 -2.56 3.98 -11.46
N ALA A 16 -1.54 4.44 -12.18
CA ALA A 16 -0.41 5.17 -11.58
C ALA A 16 -0.84 6.48 -10.89
N ASP A 17 -1.91 7.13 -11.37
CA ASP A 17 -2.44 8.35 -10.78
C ASP A 17 -3.18 8.07 -9.46
N ASP A 18 -3.86 6.93 -9.36
CA ASP A 18 -4.45 6.45 -8.10
C ASP A 18 -3.39 6.20 -7.03
N LEU A 19 -2.26 5.61 -7.43
CA LEU A 19 -1.12 5.37 -6.55
C LEU A 19 -0.48 6.69 -6.09
N ASP A 20 -0.24 7.62 -7.02
CA ASP A 20 0.29 8.95 -6.68
C ASP A 20 -0.62 9.67 -5.68
N LEU A 21 -1.93 9.65 -5.92
CA LEU A 21 -2.92 10.23 -5.01
C LEU A 21 -2.85 9.60 -3.61
N ALA A 22 -2.76 8.28 -3.51
CA ALA A 22 -2.66 7.60 -2.22
C ALA A 22 -1.41 8.04 -1.44
N VAL A 23 -0.24 8.09 -2.10
CA VAL A 23 1.03 8.52 -1.49
C VAL A 23 0.97 9.97 -1.05
N GLN A 24 0.43 10.87 -1.89
CA GLN A 24 0.33 12.29 -1.57
C GLN A 24 -0.63 12.55 -0.40
N LEU A 25 -1.75 11.83 -0.31
CA LEU A 25 -2.66 11.90 0.83
C LEU A 25 -1.99 11.42 2.13
N ALA A 26 -1.25 10.32 2.08
CA ALA A 26 -0.48 9.80 3.20
C ALA A 26 0.56 10.81 3.69
N VAL A 27 1.40 11.32 2.79
CA VAL A 27 2.40 12.34 3.13
C VAL A 27 1.73 13.59 3.71
N ALA A 28 0.63 14.06 3.12
CA ALA A 28 -0.09 15.25 3.59
C ALA A 28 -0.66 15.10 5.01
N VAL A 29 -1.19 13.92 5.37
CA VAL A 29 -1.68 13.68 6.74
C VAL A 29 -0.52 13.53 7.72
N LEU A 30 0.53 12.78 7.37
CA LEU A 30 1.67 12.50 8.24
C LEU A 30 2.51 13.75 8.55
N ARG A 31 2.57 14.71 7.62
CA ARG A 31 3.21 16.03 7.85
C ARG A 31 2.62 16.81 9.02
N LYS A 32 1.39 16.48 9.47
CA LYS A 32 0.73 17.13 10.61
C LYS A 32 1.15 16.57 11.97
N ALA A 33 1.94 15.49 11.99
CA ALA A 33 2.38 14.84 13.22
C ALA A 33 3.38 15.71 14.02
N PRO A 34 3.33 15.70 15.36
CA PRO A 34 4.37 16.32 16.19
C PRO A 34 5.73 15.67 15.93
N SER A 35 6.81 16.47 15.91
CA SER A 35 8.16 15.96 15.65
C SER A 35 8.67 14.93 16.68
N ALA A 36 8.18 15.00 17.92
CA ALA A 36 8.56 14.07 19.00
C ALA A 36 7.75 12.76 19.01
N ALA A 37 6.80 12.59 18.09
CA ALA A 37 5.84 11.50 18.12
C ALA A 37 6.32 10.18 17.48
N TRP A 38 7.44 10.20 16.76
CA TRP A 38 7.77 9.18 15.77
C TRP A 38 8.32 7.87 16.36
N ASP A 39 8.77 7.90 17.62
CA ASP A 39 9.18 6.70 18.37
C ASP A 39 8.01 6.03 19.11
N ARG A 40 6.77 6.54 18.95
CA ARG A 40 5.56 5.88 19.45
C ARG A 40 5.21 4.69 18.56
N ARG A 41 4.52 3.69 19.12
CA ARG A 41 3.98 2.57 18.34
C ARG A 41 3.00 3.05 17.26
N ALA A 42 3.08 2.46 16.07
CA ALA A 42 2.12 2.68 15.00
C ALA A 42 0.83 1.87 15.26
N GLY A 43 -0.10 2.45 16.03
CA GLY A 43 -1.37 1.82 16.34
C GLY A 43 -1.16 0.49 17.07
N SER A 44 -1.66 -0.60 16.48
CA SER A 44 -1.51 -1.95 17.06
C SER A 44 -0.21 -2.67 16.67
N LEU A 45 0.63 -2.08 15.79
CA LEU A 45 1.88 -2.71 15.36
C LEU A 45 2.93 -2.67 16.48
N GLU A 46 3.83 -3.66 16.50
CA GLU A 46 5.02 -3.69 17.38
C GLU A 46 6.15 -2.78 16.86
N TRP A 47 5.95 -2.16 15.71
CA TRP A 47 6.85 -1.18 15.11
C TRP A 47 6.50 0.23 15.59
N ASP A 48 7.53 1.07 15.71
CA ASP A 48 7.30 2.49 15.92
C ASP A 48 6.84 3.17 14.60
N CYS A 49 6.37 4.42 14.69
CA CYS A 49 5.90 5.17 13.54
C CYS A 49 7.03 5.47 12.53
N TRP A 50 8.28 5.57 12.98
CA TRP A 50 9.42 5.75 12.08
C TRP A 50 9.65 4.50 11.23
N GLU A 51 9.78 3.34 11.87
CA GLU A 51 10.00 2.04 11.25
C GLU A 51 8.84 1.68 10.31
N THR A 52 7.62 2.02 10.68
CA THR A 52 6.45 1.79 9.82
C THR A 52 6.51 2.62 8.54
N VAL A 53 7.05 3.85 8.58
CA VAL A 53 7.26 4.62 7.34
C VAL A 53 8.47 4.10 6.55
N GLU A 54 9.54 3.64 7.20
CA GLU A 54 10.65 2.99 6.50
C GLU A 54 10.18 1.73 5.79
N HIS A 55 9.39 0.89 6.44
CA HIS A 55 8.77 -0.30 5.84
C HIS A 55 7.87 0.07 4.66
N LEU A 56 6.95 1.03 4.83
CA LEU A 56 6.09 1.48 3.73
C LEU A 56 6.93 2.03 2.55
N SER A 57 8.00 2.75 2.84
CA SER A 57 8.91 3.24 1.79
C SER A 57 9.62 2.08 1.08
N ASP A 58 10.05 1.07 1.84
CA ASP A 58 10.70 -0.13 1.32
C ASP A 58 9.77 -0.96 0.44
N ASP A 59 8.51 -1.16 0.84
CA ASP A 59 7.50 -1.87 0.03
C ASP A 59 7.32 -1.20 -1.33
N LEU A 60 7.11 0.13 -1.35
CA LEU A 60 6.96 0.89 -2.60
C LEU A 60 8.23 0.80 -3.46
N PHE A 61 9.41 0.89 -2.85
CA PHE A 61 10.69 0.70 -3.55
C PHE A 61 10.82 -0.72 -4.12
N ALA A 62 10.55 -1.75 -3.31
CA ALA A 62 10.64 -3.15 -3.67
C ALA A 62 9.73 -3.48 -4.86
N TYR A 63 8.48 -3.02 -4.83
CA TYR A 63 7.55 -3.15 -5.95
C TYR A 63 8.07 -2.44 -7.22
N ALA A 64 8.66 -1.26 -7.09
CA ALA A 64 9.21 -0.53 -8.22
C ALA A 64 10.37 -1.28 -8.86
N VAL A 65 11.34 -1.74 -8.06
CA VAL A 65 12.51 -2.45 -8.56
C VAL A 65 12.18 -3.85 -9.06
N GLN A 66 11.11 -4.47 -8.56
CA GLN A 66 10.60 -5.75 -9.04
C GLN A 66 10.12 -5.66 -10.50
N LEU A 67 9.59 -4.50 -10.91
CA LEU A 67 9.20 -4.20 -12.30
C LEU A 67 10.38 -3.72 -13.18
N GLY A 68 11.51 -3.35 -12.58
CA GLY A 68 12.64 -2.71 -13.26
C GLY A 68 13.34 -3.54 -14.33
N PRO A 69 13.60 -4.85 -14.13
CA PRO A 69 14.28 -5.67 -15.14
C PRO A 69 13.45 -5.80 -16.42
N ARG A 70 14.12 -5.86 -17.58
CA ARG A 70 13.44 -6.15 -18.87
C ARG A 70 12.73 -7.50 -18.89
N THR A 71 13.23 -8.44 -18.10
CA THR A 71 12.65 -9.76 -17.87
C THR A 71 12.64 -10.01 -16.36
N PRO A 72 11.62 -9.54 -15.63
CA PRO A 72 11.56 -9.70 -14.19
C PRO A 72 11.61 -11.15 -13.74
N PRO A 73 12.21 -11.45 -12.58
CA PRO A 73 12.16 -12.79 -12.02
C PRO A 73 10.70 -13.15 -11.64
N LEU A 74 10.33 -14.40 -11.90
CA LEU A 74 9.00 -14.95 -11.60
C LEU A 74 9.00 -15.94 -10.42
N ALA A 75 10.18 -16.30 -9.91
CA ALA A 75 10.35 -17.29 -8.84
C ALA A 75 10.87 -16.69 -7.51
N GLY A 76 11.10 -15.38 -7.49
CA GLY A 76 11.63 -14.69 -6.32
C GLY A 76 11.79 -13.19 -6.56
N GLU A 77 12.10 -12.48 -5.49
CA GLU A 77 12.36 -11.05 -5.50
C GLU A 77 13.67 -10.72 -6.23
N VAL A 78 13.76 -9.51 -6.75
CA VAL A 78 15.05 -8.96 -7.18
C VAL A 78 15.97 -8.91 -5.96
N PRO A 79 17.20 -9.46 -6.03
CA PRO A 79 18.00 -9.79 -4.86
C PRO A 79 18.72 -8.56 -4.26
N PHE A 80 17.96 -7.54 -3.86
CA PHE A 80 18.44 -6.50 -2.95
C PHE A 80 18.70 -7.11 -1.58
N VAL A 81 19.71 -6.60 -0.87
CA VAL A 81 19.99 -7.02 0.51
C VAL A 81 18.97 -6.35 1.44
N TRP A 82 18.27 -7.15 2.23
CA TRP A 82 17.29 -6.68 3.22
C TRP A 82 17.77 -7.05 4.60
N GLU A 83 17.78 -6.08 5.51
CA GLU A 83 18.28 -6.28 6.86
C GLU A 83 17.34 -5.64 7.88
N SER A 84 17.11 -6.36 8.98
CA SER A 84 16.40 -5.83 10.12
C SER A 84 17.38 -5.15 11.06
N ARG A 85 17.09 -3.91 11.44
CA ARG A 85 17.96 -3.10 12.33
C ARG A 85 17.80 -3.43 13.81
N ARG A 86 16.80 -4.22 14.17
CA ARG A 86 16.56 -4.71 15.53
C ARG A 86 15.78 -6.02 15.53
N THR A 87 15.90 -6.81 16.59
CA THR A 87 15.06 -8.00 16.76
C THR A 87 13.57 -7.65 16.68
N GLY A 88 12.85 -8.33 15.80
CA GLY A 88 11.40 -8.14 15.57
C GLY A 88 11.03 -6.88 14.77
N GLY A 89 12.00 -6.12 14.27
CA GLY A 89 11.75 -5.02 13.33
C GLY A 89 11.60 -5.53 11.89
N PRO A 90 11.02 -4.71 10.99
CA PRO A 90 10.91 -5.08 9.58
C PRO A 90 12.31 -5.21 8.95
N ALA A 91 12.44 -6.10 7.96
CA ALA A 91 13.66 -6.21 7.17
C ALA A 91 13.50 -5.35 5.93
N ASN A 92 14.32 -4.30 5.80
CA ASN A 92 14.19 -3.31 4.73
C ASN A 92 15.54 -3.09 4.03
N ALA A 93 15.50 -2.68 2.76
CA ALA A 93 16.64 -2.10 2.04
C ALA A 93 16.67 -0.56 2.13
N VAL A 94 15.49 0.08 2.25
CA VAL A 94 15.31 1.52 2.36
C VAL A 94 15.22 1.94 3.83
N HIS A 95 16.07 2.91 4.19
CA HIS A 95 16.11 3.46 5.54
C HIS A 95 16.39 4.96 5.49
N ALA A 96 15.68 5.75 6.30
CA ALA A 96 15.85 7.19 6.34
C ALA A 96 16.99 7.59 7.29
N ASP A 97 17.66 8.71 6.99
CA ASP A 97 18.60 9.31 7.94
C ASP A 97 17.83 9.96 9.09
N ARG A 98 17.98 9.40 10.30
CA ARG A 98 17.39 9.94 11.53
C ARG A 98 17.77 11.41 11.79
N LYS A 99 18.92 11.88 11.31
CA LYS A 99 19.33 13.30 11.42
C LYS A 99 18.48 14.25 10.58
N ALA A 100 17.89 13.77 9.48
CA ALA A 100 16.98 14.54 8.65
C ALA A 100 15.58 14.69 9.29
N GLY A 101 15.31 13.94 10.35
CA GLY A 101 14.07 13.96 11.10
C GLY A 101 12.85 13.53 10.27
N PRO A 102 11.64 13.75 10.79
CA PRO A 102 10.40 13.35 10.14
C PRO A 102 10.19 13.95 8.74
N THR A 103 10.68 15.16 8.51
CA THR A 103 10.62 15.77 7.18
C THR A 103 11.42 14.97 6.17
N GLY A 104 12.64 14.55 6.51
CA GLY A 104 13.45 13.69 5.66
C GLY A 104 12.86 12.30 5.48
N LEU A 105 12.30 11.73 6.55
CA LEU A 105 11.58 10.45 6.48
C LEU A 105 10.42 10.49 5.46
N LEU A 106 9.62 11.56 5.46
CA LEU A 106 8.53 11.71 4.50
C LEU A 106 9.01 12.01 3.07
N GLN A 107 10.20 12.59 2.89
CA GLN A 107 10.83 12.69 1.57
C GLN A 107 11.24 11.32 1.03
N VAL A 108 11.71 10.40 1.89
CA VAL A 108 12.03 9.02 1.50
C VAL A 108 10.76 8.28 1.06
N LEU A 109 9.67 8.44 1.80
CA LEU A 109 8.36 7.89 1.41
C LEU A 109 7.90 8.43 0.06
N GLU A 110 7.92 9.75 -0.11
CA GLU A 110 7.50 10.41 -1.35
C GLU A 110 8.37 9.99 -2.55
N ALA A 111 9.69 9.87 -2.37
CA ALA A 111 10.60 9.40 -3.41
C ALA A 111 10.35 7.94 -3.79
N SER A 112 10.12 7.07 -2.82
CA SER A 112 9.86 5.64 -3.06
C SER A 112 8.52 5.43 -3.76
N GLY A 113 7.49 6.17 -3.37
CA GLY A 113 6.22 6.22 -4.08
C GLY A 113 6.37 6.71 -5.52
N ALA A 114 7.14 7.78 -5.75
CA ALA A 114 7.39 8.30 -7.10
C ALA A 114 8.11 7.28 -8.01
N LEU A 115 9.02 6.47 -7.47
CA LEU A 115 9.64 5.37 -8.21
C LEU A 115 8.59 4.35 -8.67
N LEU A 116 7.71 3.91 -7.78
CA LEU A 116 6.67 2.95 -8.14
C LEU A 116 5.67 3.54 -9.14
N VAL A 117 5.23 4.79 -8.94
CA VAL A 117 4.37 5.51 -9.88
C VAL A 117 4.99 5.54 -11.28
N ALA A 118 6.28 5.86 -11.38
CA ALA A 118 6.99 5.89 -12.66
C ALA A 118 7.08 4.50 -13.31
N MET A 119 7.37 3.46 -12.51
CA MET A 119 7.45 2.09 -13.00
C MET A 119 6.09 1.58 -13.48
N VAL A 120 5.02 1.77 -12.70
CA VAL A 120 3.65 1.39 -13.10
C VAL A 120 3.27 2.09 -14.41
N ARG A 121 3.58 3.38 -14.55
CA ARG A 121 3.21 4.16 -15.74
C ARG A 121 3.93 3.73 -17.01
N THR A 122 5.18 3.25 -16.89
CA THR A 122 6.05 3.00 -18.04
C THR A 122 6.25 1.52 -18.36
N THR A 123 5.86 0.64 -17.46
CA THR A 123 5.96 -0.82 -17.64
C THR A 123 4.98 -1.28 -18.72
N SER A 124 5.46 -2.13 -19.64
CA SER A 124 4.60 -2.75 -20.66
C SER A 124 3.49 -3.59 -19.99
N PRO A 125 2.25 -3.58 -20.50
CA PRO A 125 1.15 -4.39 -19.97
C PRO A 125 1.40 -5.90 -20.07
N GLU A 126 2.39 -6.35 -20.85
CA GLU A 126 2.80 -7.75 -20.98
C GLU A 126 3.75 -8.21 -19.87
N VAL A 127 4.36 -7.27 -19.14
CA VAL A 127 5.33 -7.59 -18.09
C VAL A 127 4.62 -8.23 -16.90
N ARG A 128 5.24 -9.28 -16.39
CA ARG A 128 4.83 -9.97 -15.16
C ARG A 128 6.02 -10.06 -14.23
N ALA A 129 5.81 -9.89 -12.93
CA ALA A 129 6.86 -10.00 -11.94
C ALA A 129 6.38 -10.72 -10.68
N TYR A 130 7.31 -11.40 -10.02
CA TYR A 130 7.03 -12.14 -8.78
C TYR A 130 6.57 -11.22 -7.65
N HIS A 131 5.57 -11.70 -6.90
CA HIS A 131 5.27 -11.28 -5.54
C HIS A 131 4.89 -12.54 -4.74
N VAL A 132 5.12 -12.55 -3.43
CA VAL A 132 4.86 -13.72 -2.57
C VAL A 132 3.39 -14.17 -2.58
N PHE A 133 2.45 -13.26 -2.86
CA PHE A 133 1.02 -13.54 -3.02
C PHE A 133 0.57 -13.74 -4.48
N GLY A 134 1.52 -14.02 -5.38
CA GLY A 134 1.26 -14.35 -6.78
C GLY A 134 2.00 -13.45 -7.75
N THR A 135 2.41 -14.00 -8.89
CA THR A 135 2.96 -13.21 -10.01
C THR A 135 1.93 -12.17 -10.46
N SER A 136 2.34 -10.91 -10.60
CA SER A 136 1.43 -9.80 -10.91
C SER A 136 1.91 -8.92 -12.07
N ASP A 137 1.06 -8.00 -12.48
CA ASP A 137 1.29 -6.98 -13.51
C ASP A 137 1.42 -5.58 -12.88
N ALA A 138 1.68 -4.57 -13.71
CA ALA A 138 1.82 -3.18 -13.25
C ALA A 138 0.58 -2.66 -12.49
N GLU A 139 -0.63 -3.03 -12.92
CA GLU A 139 -1.86 -2.69 -12.20
C GLU A 139 -1.89 -3.35 -10.81
N GLY A 140 -1.50 -4.62 -10.71
CA GLY A 140 -1.40 -5.34 -9.45
C GLY A 140 -0.41 -4.70 -8.48
N PHE A 141 0.79 -4.35 -8.94
CA PHE A 141 1.77 -3.63 -8.12
C PHE A 141 1.30 -2.22 -7.72
N ALA A 142 0.52 -1.53 -8.57
CA ALA A 142 -0.13 -0.28 -8.20
C ALA A 142 -1.15 -0.50 -7.07
N ALA A 143 -1.98 -1.54 -7.18
CA ALA A 143 -2.95 -1.88 -6.13
C ALA A 143 -2.29 -2.29 -4.82
N MET A 144 -1.16 -3.03 -4.88
CA MET A 144 -0.35 -3.40 -3.72
C MET A 144 0.24 -2.16 -3.04
N GLY A 145 0.83 -1.24 -3.82
CA GLY A 145 1.33 0.04 -3.29
C GLY A 145 0.24 0.90 -2.66
N ILE A 146 -0.97 0.94 -3.25
CA ILE A 146 -2.10 1.67 -2.67
C ILE A 146 -2.54 1.01 -1.38
N VAL A 147 -2.80 -0.31 -1.34
CA VAL A 147 -3.28 -0.95 -0.11
C VAL A 147 -2.30 -0.73 1.03
N GLU A 148 -0.99 -0.96 0.81
CA GLU A 148 0.06 -0.74 1.79
C GLU A 148 0.05 0.70 2.31
N THR A 149 0.00 1.67 1.38
CA THR A 149 -0.07 3.10 1.74
C THR A 149 -1.29 3.41 2.59
N LEU A 150 -2.49 2.95 2.22
CA LEU A 150 -3.71 3.28 2.94
C LEU A 150 -3.74 2.66 4.35
N VAL A 151 -3.36 1.40 4.47
CA VAL A 151 -3.47 0.65 5.73
C VAL A 151 -2.34 0.96 6.70
N HIS A 152 -1.12 1.21 6.23
CA HIS A 152 -0.06 1.69 7.10
C HIS A 152 -0.21 3.15 7.48
N THR A 153 -0.82 3.99 6.63
CA THR A 153 -1.22 5.33 7.06
C THR A 153 -2.29 5.28 8.16
N HIS A 154 -3.18 4.29 8.14
CA HIS A 154 -4.10 4.06 9.27
C HIS A 154 -3.35 3.69 10.56
N ASP A 155 -2.41 2.75 10.49
CA ASP A 155 -1.61 2.33 11.65
C ASP A 155 -0.81 3.53 12.22
N LEU A 156 -0.20 4.31 11.33
CA LEU A 156 0.50 5.54 11.68
C LEU A 156 -0.42 6.60 12.27
N ALA A 157 -1.58 6.83 11.68
CA ALA A 157 -2.54 7.83 12.16
C ALA A 157 -3.02 7.50 13.57
N GLN A 158 -3.27 6.23 13.88
CA GLN A 158 -3.59 5.78 15.24
C GLN A 158 -2.45 6.08 16.22
N GLY A 159 -1.22 5.70 15.88
CA GLY A 159 -0.03 5.96 16.73
C GLY A 159 0.29 7.44 16.92
N LEU A 160 0.03 8.24 15.88
CA LEU A 160 0.35 9.66 15.83
C LEU A 160 -0.79 10.54 16.40
N GLY A 161 -2.00 9.99 16.58
CA GLY A 161 -3.18 10.75 17.00
C GLY A 161 -3.76 11.63 15.90
N LEU A 162 -3.71 11.16 14.65
CA LEU A 162 -4.21 11.85 13.46
C LEU A 162 -5.53 11.24 13.01
N ALA A 163 -6.37 12.05 12.36
CA ALA A 163 -7.54 11.56 11.65
C ALA A 163 -7.13 11.06 10.25
N TRP A 164 -7.64 9.90 9.85
CA TRP A 164 -7.39 9.31 8.54
C TRP A 164 -8.64 8.64 8.01
N ASP A 165 -9.07 9.07 6.82
CA ASP A 165 -10.21 8.52 6.08
C ASP A 165 -9.90 8.64 4.58
N PRO A 166 -9.47 7.56 3.92
CA PRO A 166 -9.06 7.60 2.52
C PRO A 166 -10.27 7.60 1.57
N PRO A 167 -10.09 8.10 0.32
CA PRO A 167 -11.16 8.08 -0.68
C PRO A 167 -11.75 6.68 -0.90
N ALA A 168 -13.07 6.56 -0.78
CA ALA A 168 -13.79 5.29 -0.93
C ALA A 168 -13.55 4.62 -2.30
N ASP A 169 -13.37 5.40 -3.36
CA ASP A 169 -13.10 4.88 -4.70
C ASP A 169 -11.76 4.17 -4.81
N LEU A 170 -10.71 4.66 -4.13
CA LEU A 170 -9.41 3.98 -4.07
C LEU A 170 -9.53 2.64 -3.36
N CYS A 171 -10.22 2.63 -2.22
CA CYS A 171 -10.49 1.40 -1.46
C CYS A 171 -11.27 0.38 -2.30
N SER A 172 -12.31 0.83 -3.01
CA SER A 172 -13.13 -0.04 -3.88
C SER A 172 -12.31 -0.67 -5.01
N ARG A 173 -11.47 0.12 -5.70
CA ARG A 173 -10.60 -0.39 -6.77
C ARG A 173 -9.60 -1.42 -6.25
N VAL A 174 -8.98 -1.15 -5.10
CA VAL A 174 -8.06 -2.08 -4.44
C VAL A 174 -8.75 -3.38 -4.03
N LEU A 175 -9.94 -3.29 -3.43
CA LEU A 175 -10.74 -4.46 -3.05
C LEU A 175 -11.06 -5.32 -4.28
N ALA A 176 -11.56 -4.71 -5.36
CA ALA A 176 -11.83 -5.42 -6.61
C ALA A 176 -10.57 -6.08 -7.20
N ARG A 177 -9.41 -5.41 -7.11
CA ARG A 177 -8.16 -5.92 -7.70
C ARG A 177 -7.52 -7.04 -6.89
N LEU A 178 -7.45 -6.92 -5.56
CA LEU A 178 -6.66 -7.78 -4.68
C LEU A 178 -7.47 -8.68 -3.76
N PHE A 179 -8.75 -8.39 -3.52
CA PHE A 179 -9.60 -9.11 -2.57
C PHE A 179 -10.95 -9.51 -3.21
N PRO A 180 -10.94 -10.38 -4.23
CA PRO A 180 -12.15 -10.73 -4.99
C PRO A 180 -13.26 -11.35 -4.13
N ASP A 181 -12.90 -11.94 -2.99
CA ASP A 181 -13.84 -12.58 -2.06
C ASP A 181 -14.32 -11.63 -0.94
N ALA A 182 -13.87 -10.37 -0.92
CA ALA A 182 -14.32 -9.40 0.07
C ALA A 182 -15.80 -9.03 -0.13
N PRO A 183 -16.56 -8.78 0.96
CA PRO A 183 -17.94 -8.33 0.86
C PRO A 183 -18.07 -7.03 0.06
N SER A 184 -18.96 -6.99 -0.92
CA SER A 184 -19.22 -5.80 -1.76
C SER A 184 -20.37 -4.93 -1.26
N SER A 185 -21.07 -5.35 -0.20
CA SER A 185 -22.25 -4.67 0.35
C SER A 185 -21.94 -3.74 1.52
N THR A 186 -20.67 -3.61 1.90
CA THR A 186 -20.20 -2.80 3.03
C THR A 186 -19.33 -1.65 2.54
N ASP A 187 -19.19 -0.60 3.36
CA ASP A 187 -18.37 0.55 3.00
C ASP A 187 -16.92 0.12 2.68
N PRO A 188 -16.31 0.62 1.60
CA PRO A 188 -15.03 0.11 1.09
C PRO A 188 -13.87 0.22 2.09
N TRP A 189 -13.77 1.32 2.83
CA TRP A 189 -12.66 1.52 3.76
C TRP A 189 -12.72 0.58 4.98
N PRO A 190 -13.85 0.48 5.72
CA PRO A 190 -14.01 -0.56 6.75
C PRO A 190 -13.79 -1.97 6.22
N THR A 191 -14.23 -2.24 4.98
CA THR A 191 -14.03 -3.54 4.32
C THR A 191 -12.54 -3.82 4.09
N LEU A 192 -11.76 -2.84 3.65
CA LEU A 192 -10.32 -2.97 3.43
C LEU A 192 -9.55 -3.17 4.75
N LEU A 193 -9.94 -2.47 5.82
CA LEU A 193 -9.39 -2.70 7.16
C LEU A 193 -9.68 -4.13 7.65
N TRP A 194 -10.87 -4.65 7.42
CA TRP A 194 -11.20 -6.04 7.77
C TRP A 194 -10.45 -7.06 6.91
N ALA A 195 -10.39 -6.84 5.59
CA ALA A 195 -9.72 -7.72 4.64
C ALA A 195 -8.20 -7.83 4.90
N THR A 196 -7.62 -6.82 5.56
CA THR A 196 -6.21 -6.78 5.98
C THR A 196 -6.04 -7.04 7.48
N GLY A 197 -7.06 -7.60 8.14
CA GLY A 197 -6.97 -8.04 9.53
C GLY A 197 -6.71 -6.92 10.53
N ARG A 198 -7.14 -5.68 10.27
CA ARG A 198 -6.99 -4.51 11.15
C ARG A 198 -8.24 -4.22 11.98
N ALA A 199 -9.42 -4.62 11.50
CA ALA A 199 -10.69 -4.36 12.17
C ALA A 199 -11.69 -5.52 12.01
N GLU A 200 -12.75 -5.49 12.82
CA GLU A 200 -13.98 -6.27 12.60
C GLU A 200 -14.85 -5.57 11.54
N LEU A 201 -15.78 -6.29 10.92
CA LEU A 201 -16.70 -5.73 9.90
C LEU A 201 -18.09 -6.31 10.09
N GLN A 202 -19.08 -5.49 10.47
CA GLN A 202 -20.52 -5.85 10.53
C GLN A 202 -20.82 -7.34 10.71
N GLU A 203 -20.82 -7.81 11.97
CA GLU A 203 -21.07 -9.22 12.33
C GLU A 203 -19.98 -10.23 11.86
N ARG A 204 -18.87 -9.74 11.31
CA ARG A 204 -17.69 -10.55 10.95
C ARG A 204 -16.56 -10.24 11.92
N PRO A 205 -16.01 -11.26 12.61
CA PRO A 205 -14.85 -11.06 13.46
C PRO A 205 -13.64 -10.62 12.64
N ARG A 206 -12.70 -9.97 13.32
CA ARG A 206 -11.41 -9.56 12.76
C ARG A 206 -10.68 -10.79 12.22
N LEU A 207 -10.14 -10.70 11.00
CA LEU A 207 -9.33 -11.76 10.42
C LEU A 207 -7.98 -11.87 11.14
N THR A 208 -7.59 -13.11 11.47
CA THR A 208 -6.26 -13.42 12.03
C THR A 208 -5.27 -13.85 10.94
N THR A 209 -5.78 -14.24 9.78
CA THR A 209 -5.00 -14.60 8.58
C THR A 209 -5.67 -14.00 7.36
N TRP A 210 -4.88 -13.40 6.47
CA TRP A 210 -5.33 -12.81 5.22
C TRP A 210 -4.21 -12.88 4.18
N ARG A 211 -4.56 -12.71 2.90
CA ARG A 211 -3.61 -12.61 1.79
C ARG A 211 -4.26 -11.85 0.63
N TRP A 212 -3.45 -11.31 -0.26
CA TRP A 212 -3.91 -10.78 -1.54
C TRP A 212 -4.10 -11.91 -2.57
N ASP A 213 -4.91 -11.64 -3.59
CA ASP A 213 -4.85 -12.34 -4.87
C ASP A 213 -4.03 -11.50 -5.85
N GLY A 214 -2.77 -11.89 -6.05
CA GLY A 214 -1.86 -11.21 -6.98
C GLY A 214 -2.14 -11.50 -8.45
N THR A 215 -3.06 -12.42 -8.78
CA THR A 215 -3.31 -12.86 -10.16
C THR A 215 -3.72 -11.68 -11.04
N PRO A 216 -3.08 -11.48 -12.22
CA PRO A 216 -3.50 -10.51 -13.22
C PRO A 216 -4.97 -10.69 -13.60
N ARG A 217 -5.70 -9.59 -13.81
CA ARG A 217 -7.08 -9.64 -14.33
C ARG A 217 -7.04 -9.56 -15.86
N ALA A 218 -8.02 -10.20 -16.51
CA ALA A 218 -8.13 -10.27 -17.98
C ALA A 218 -8.91 -9.08 -18.53
#